data_AF-A0A969S4Y0-F1
#
_entry.id   AF-A0A969S4Y0-F1
#
_cell.length_a   1.000
_cell.length_b   1.000
_cell.length_c   1.000
_cell.angle_alpha   90.00
_cell.angle_beta   90.00
_cell.angle_gamma   90.00
#
_symmetry.space_group_name_H-M   'P 1'
#
loop_
_entity.id
_entity.type
_entity.pdbx_description
1 polymer ?
#
loop_
_entity_poly.entity_id
_entity_poly.type
_entity_poly.pdbx_seq_one_letter_code
_entity_poly.pdbx_strand_id
1 'polypeptide(L)' 'MYKQVPPSVKEACRIVVEQGEWQGELDKITKSGQKIIVQTSWTLMRDEAGKPKSVLVVNTDITEKNNWSNSFIGYNG' A
#
# COMPACT_ATOMS: atom_id res chain seq x y z
N MET A 1 -16.68 -4.28 9.16
CA MET A 1 -16.89 -3.48 7.93
C MET A 1 -15.69 -2.56 7.75
N TYR A 2 -14.67 -2.96 6.99
CA TYR A 2 -13.63 -2.02 6.54
C TYR A 2 -13.55 -2.17 5.04
N LYS A 3 -14.32 -1.33 4.33
CA LYS A 3 -14.07 -1.05 2.92
C LYS A 3 -12.70 -0.39 2.91
N GLN A 4 -11.66 -1.15 2.55
CA GLN A 4 -10.34 -0.62 2.27
C GLN A 4 -10.47 0.22 1.00
N VAL A 5 -11.01 1.44 1.14
CA VAL A 5 -10.54 2.53 0.31
C VAL A 5 -9.04 2.52 0.54
N PRO A 6 -8.19 2.36 -0.49
CA PRO A 6 -6.76 2.41 -0.28
C PRO A 6 -6.52 3.69 0.52
N PRO A 7 -5.96 3.61 1.75
CA PRO A 7 -5.65 4.82 2.48
C PRO A 7 -4.88 5.66 1.48
N SER A 8 -5.41 6.86 1.18
CA SER A 8 -4.71 7.78 0.29
C SER A 8 -3.25 7.79 0.73
N VAL A 9 -2.28 7.90 -0.19
CA VAL A 9 -0.83 7.86 0.14
C VAL A 9 -0.50 8.71 1.40
N LYS A 10 -1.26 9.79 1.60
CA LYS A 10 -1.26 10.63 2.79
C LYS A 10 -1.62 9.91 4.11
N GLU A 11 -2.66 9.10 4.12
CA GLU A 11 -3.11 8.33 5.29
C GLU A 11 -2.14 7.18 5.62
N ALA A 12 -1.62 6.48 4.60
CA ALA A 12 -0.54 5.50 4.79
C ALA A 12 0.70 6.16 5.41
N CYS A 13 1.00 7.40 5.01
CA CYS A 13 2.11 8.19 5.57
C CYS A 13 1.88 8.53 7.03
N ARG A 14 0.65 8.90 7.39
CA ARG A 14 0.28 9.15 8.76
C ARG A 14 0.43 7.89 9.61
N ILE A 15 -0.11 6.77 9.14
CA ILE A 15 -0.07 5.49 9.85
C ILE A 15 1.38 5.04 10.06
N VAL A 16 2.25 5.07 9.05
CA VAL A 16 3.65 4.65 9.24
C VAL A 16 4.40 5.57 10.20
N VAL A 17 4.10 6.87 10.24
CA VAL A 17 4.74 7.80 11.18
C VAL A 17 4.24 7.58 12.61
N GLU A 18 2.95 7.31 12.79
CA GLU A 18 2.33 7.09 14.11
C GLU A 18 2.61 5.67 14.65
N GLN A 19 2.41 4.63 13.83
CA GLN A 19 2.52 3.22 14.22
C GLN A 19 3.90 2.61 13.96
N GLY A 20 4.70 3.21 13.08
CA GLY A 20 6.04 2.73 12.71
C GLY A 20 6.05 1.79 11.51
N GLU A 21 4.92 1.22 11.12
CA GLU A 21 4.79 0.38 9.93
C GLU A 21 3.43 0.55 9.28
N TRP A 22 3.37 0.31 7.98
CA TRP A 22 2.13 0.24 7.22
C TRP A 22 2.28 -0.79 6.10
N GLN A 23 1.23 -1.55 5.82
CA GLN A 23 1.20 -2.48 4.71
C GLN A 23 -0.16 -2.41 4.01
N GLY A 24 -0.14 -2.38 2.68
CA GLY A 24 -1.36 -2.35 1.88
C GLY A 24 -1.08 -2.46 0.39
N GLU A 25 -2.15 -2.45 -0.39
CA GLU A 25 -2.08 -2.50 -1.85
C GLU A 25 -2.30 -1.10 -2.42
N LEU A 26 -1.46 -0.72 -3.38
CA LEU A 26 -1.53 0.57 -4.06
C LEU A 26 -1.57 0.36 -5.57
N ASP A 27 -2.40 1.15 -6.24
CA ASP A 27 -2.37 1.29 -7.69
C ASP A 27 -1.15 2.13 -8.08
N LYS A 28 -0.24 1.54 -8.86
CA LYS A 28 0.91 2.24 -9.41
C LYS A 28 0.78 2.31 -10.92
N ILE A 29 1.10 3.48 -11.47
CA ILE A 29 1.21 3.67 -12.91
C ILE A 29 2.67 3.45 -13.28
N THR A 30 2.94 2.45 -14.13
CA THR A 30 4.28 2.20 -14.64
C THR A 30 4.72 3.34 -15.56
N LYS A 31 6.02 3.42 -15.85
CA LYS A 31 6.54 4.38 -16.86
C LYS A 31 5.88 4.20 -18.24
N SER A 32 5.35 3.01 -18.52
CA SER A 32 4.63 2.67 -19.75
C SER A 32 3.14 3.08 -19.73
N GLY A 33 2.65 3.69 -18.64
CA GLY A 33 1.25 4.11 -18.50
C GLY A 33 0.29 2.99 -18.07
N GLN A 34 0.80 1.80 -17.77
CA GLN A 34 -0.03 0.68 -17.32
C GLN A 34 -0.31 0.79 -15.82
N LYS A 35 -1.57 0.62 -15.42
CA LYS A 35 -1.94 0.46 -14.02
C LYS A 35 -1.62 -0.95 -13.57
N ILE A 36 -0.74 -1.05 -12.58
CA ILE A 36 -0.34 -2.28 -11.92
C ILE A 36 -0.72 -2.19 -10.44
N ILE A 37 -1.05 -3.34 -9.85
CA ILE A 37 -1.31 -3.41 -8.42
C ILE A 37 0.01 -3.82 -7.76
N VAL A 38 0.49 -2.98 -6.86
CA VAL A 38 1.69 -3.27 -6.08
C VAL A 38 1.33 -3.44 -4.61
N GLN A 39 1.77 -4.55 -4.03
CA GLN A 39 1.77 -4.69 -2.59
C GLN A 39 2.90 -3.84 -2.03
N THR A 40 2.56 -2.95 -1.12
CA THR A 40 3.48 -1.96 -0.60
C THR A 40 3.60 -2.08 0.91
N SER A 41 4.82 -2.20 1.41
CA SER A 41 5.15 -2.20 2.84
C SER A 41 6.03 -1.00 3.17
N TRP A 42 5.59 -0.16 4.10
CA TRP A 42 6.30 1.02 4.59
C TRP A 42 6.79 0.74 6.00
N THR A 43 8.07 0.96 6.25
CA THR A 43 8.68 0.78 7.56
C THR A 43 9.39 2.07 7.97
N LEU A 44 9.02 2.60 9.12
CA LEU A 44 9.64 3.80 9.69
C LEU A 44 11.02 3.45 10.24
N MET A 45 12.04 3.97 9.57
CA MET A 45 13.41 3.90 10.06
C MET A 45 13.65 5.02 11.06
N ARG A 46 13.99 4.63 12.29
CA ARG A 46 14.39 5.57 13.35
C ARG A 46 15.90 5.69 13.40
N ASP A 47 16.39 6.89 13.68
CA ASP A 47 17.81 7.13 13.93
C ASP A 47 18.21 6.63 15.33
N GLU A 48 19.50 6.71 15.68
CA GLU A 48 20.01 6.27 17.00
C GLU A 48 19.35 7.03 18.16
N ALA A 49 18.87 8.25 17.90
CA ALA A 49 18.09 9.05 18.84
C ALA A 49 16.58 8.67 18.93
N GLY A 50 16.13 7.62 18.25
CA GLY A 50 14.73 7.17 18.23
C GLY A 50 13.78 8.03 17.37
N LYS A 51 14.31 9.07 16.71
CA LYS A 51 13.54 9.99 15.85
C LYS A 51 13.32 9.38 14.46
N PRO A 52 12.14 9.59 13.84
CA PRO A 52 11.89 9.17 12.47
C PRO A 52 12.88 9.85 11.51
N LYS A 53 13.69 9.06 10.80
CA LYS A 53 14.70 9.54 9.85
C LYS A 53 14.22 9.40 8.41
N SER A 54 13.67 8.24 8.09
CA SER A 54 13.26 7.86 6.74
C SER A 54 12.14 6.83 6.80
N VAL A 55 11.39 6.67 5.71
CA VAL A 55 10.46 5.55 5.53
C VAL A 55 11.01 4.65 4.44
N LEU A 56 11.27 3.39 4.78
CA LEU A 56 11.62 2.36 3.81
C LEU A 56 10.34 1.89 3.13
N VAL A 57 10.27 2.04 1.81
CA VAL A 57 9.12 1.62 1.01
C VAL A 57 9.52 0.44 0.14
N VAL A 58 8.93 -0.72 0.39
CA VAL A 58 9.09 -1.92 -0.43
C VAL A 58 7.84 -2.07 -1.27
N ASN A 59 7.97 -2.04 -2.59
CA ASN A 59 6.87 -2.29 -3.52
C ASN A 59 7.12 -3.63 -4.23
N THR A 60 6.20 -4.56 -4.09
CA THR A 60 6.19 -5.84 -4.78
C THR A 60 5.10 -5.79 -5.83
N ASP A 61 5.45 -6.00 -7.10
CA ASP A 61 4.43 -6.17 -8.14
C ASP A 61 3.65 -7.47 -7.88
N ILE A 62 2.33 -7.34 -7.71
CA ILE A 62 1.43 -8.48 -7.53
C ILE A 62 0.49 -8.64 -8.73
N THR A 63 0.74 -7.90 -9.81
CA THR A 63 -0.08 -7.90 -11.03
C THR A 63 -0.07 -9.27 -11.70
N GLU A 64 1.07 -9.98 -11.65
CA GLU A 64 1.17 -11.37 -12.13
C GLU A 64 0.48 -12.39 -11.21
N LYS A 65 0.31 -12.07 -9.92
CA LYS A 65 -0.17 -13.04 -8.92
C LYS A 65 -1.67 -12.94 -8.66
N ASN A 66 -2.34 -11.91 -9.17
CA ASN A 66 -3.77 -11.70 -8.97
C ASN A 66 -4.60 -11.97 -10.23
N ASN A 67 -4.57 -13.21 -10.72
CA ASN A 67 -5.64 -13.75 -11.55
C ASN A 67 -6.90 -14.12 -10.72
N TRP A 68 -7.02 -13.68 -9.45
CA TRP A 68 -7.97 -14.31 -8.51
C TRP A 68 -8.81 -13.41 -7.60
N SER A 69 -9.00 -12.12 -7.89
CA SER A 69 -9.95 -11.30 -7.11
C SER A 69 -10.81 -10.32 -7.92
N ASN A 70 -11.17 -10.63 -9.17
CA ASN A 70 -12.19 -9.83 -9.89
C ASN A 70 -13.62 -10.41 -9.80
N SER A 71 -13.88 -11.36 -8.91
CA SER A 71 -15.20 -11.99 -8.77
C SER A 71 -15.74 -11.83 -7.35
N PHE A 72 -16.01 -10.60 -6.89
CA PHE A 72 -17.01 -10.42 -5.81
C PHE A 72 -17.56 -8.98 -5.73
N ILE A 73 -18.16 -8.49 -6.81
CA ILE A 73 -19.29 -7.56 -6.67
C ILE A 73 -20.54 -8.38 -6.95
N GLY A 74 -21.07 -8.98 -5.88
CA GLY A 74 -22.40 -9.57 -5.91
C GLY A 74 -23.39 -8.50 -6.30
N TYR A 75 -24.06 -8.70 -7.43
CA TYR A 75 -25.32 -8.06 -7.77
C TYR A 75 -26.26 -8.24 -6.56
N ASN A 76 -26.69 -7.14 -5.95
CA ASN A 76 -27.92 -7.15 -5.18
C ASN A 76 -29.00 -6.51 -6.05
N GLY A 77 -29.99 -7.33 -6.41
CA GLY A 77 -31.25 -6.88 -6.98
C GLY A 77 -32.19 -6.32 -5.93
#